data_AF-A0A8H7VNB5-F1
#
_entry.id   AF-A0A8H7VNB5-F1
#
_cell.length_a   1.000
_cell.length_b   1.000
_cell.length_c   1.000
_cell.angle_alpha   90.00
_cell.angle_beta   90.00
_cell.angle_gamma   90.00
#
_symmetry.space_group_name_H-M   'P 1'
#
loop_
_entity.id
_entity.type
_entity.pdbx_description
1 polymer ?
#
loop_
_entity_poly.entity_id
_entity_poly.type
_entity_poly.pdbx_seq_one_letter_code
_entity_poly.pdbx_strand_id
1 'polypeptide(L)'
;MELDSNLFLPTRQDQLKAQVTELRKRLLKANEEKEKLKREIMEEDIAYIATTKFSEEIRDTTREKASELKDKQQKILDQLMETVEARCVQELIGYYRLSGRTTFTFQNYRGIRLETFYRQTYYEPYYLLFLPKQPSIHYSPYDFTNYILSKNTLPNFIPLKKITNELFPWDMDLMLEEENNMKH
;
A
#
# COMPACT_ATOMS: atom_id res chain seq x y z
N MET A 1 -35.39 54.35 9.44
CA MET A 1 -34.46 53.70 8.50
C MET A 1 -33.60 52.78 9.35
N GLU A 2 -34.13 51.59 9.61
CA GLU A 2 -33.49 50.58 10.49
C GLU A 2 -32.66 49.66 9.59
N LEU A 3 -31.34 49.69 9.75
CA LEU A 3 -30.43 48.75 9.08
C LEU A 3 -30.25 47.53 9.99
N ASP A 4 -30.56 46.37 9.42
CA ASP A 4 -30.40 45.02 9.96
C ASP A 4 -29.08 44.81 10.71
N SER A 5 -29.16 44.76 12.04
CA SER A 5 -28.04 44.48 12.94
C SER A 5 -27.84 42.98 13.20
N ASN A 6 -28.24 42.09 12.28
CA ASN A 6 -28.25 40.63 12.49
C ASN A 6 -27.33 39.83 11.55
N LEU A 7 -26.38 40.46 10.85
CA LEU A 7 -25.55 39.79 9.83
C LEU A 7 -24.28 39.06 10.36
N PHE A 8 -24.09 38.94 11.69
CA PHE A 8 -22.86 38.38 12.28
C PHE A 8 -23.06 37.18 13.22
N LEU A 9 -24.27 36.61 13.30
CA LEU A 9 -24.49 35.41 14.10
C LEU A 9 -24.20 34.15 13.25
N PRO A 10 -23.32 33.23 13.71
CA PRO A 10 -23.00 32.01 12.98
C PRO A 10 -24.28 31.23 12.66
N THR A 11 -24.53 31.00 11.37
CA THR A 11 -25.68 30.23 10.90
C THR A 11 -25.62 28.82 11.47
N ARG A 12 -26.76 28.16 11.70
CA ARG A 12 -26.80 26.76 12.18
C ARG A 12 -25.95 25.81 11.33
N GLN A 13 -25.83 26.09 10.03
CA GLN A 13 -24.96 25.37 9.10
C GLN A 13 -23.47 25.59 9.36
N ASP A 14 -23.04 26.77 9.80
CA ASP A 14 -21.65 27.07 10.12
C ASP A 14 -21.25 26.40 11.44
N GLN A 15 -22.17 26.35 12.41
CA GLN A 15 -21.99 25.59 13.65
C GLN A 15 -21.86 24.08 13.38
N LEU A 16 -22.67 23.53 12.46
CA LEU A 16 -22.58 22.13 12.03
C LEU A 16 -21.25 21.83 11.32
N LYS A 17 -20.80 22.71 10.43
CA LYS A 17 -19.50 22.56 9.75
C LYS A 17 -18.34 22.60 10.75
N ALA A 18 -18.39 23.52 11.72
CA ALA A 18 -17.39 23.60 12.79
C ALA A 18 -17.33 22.31 13.62
N GLN A 19 -18.49 21.76 14.00
CA GLN A 19 -18.56 20.47 14.71
C GLN A 19 -18.01 19.31 13.89
N VAL A 20 -18.33 19.24 12.58
CA VAL A 20 -17.80 18.20 11.69
C VAL A 20 -16.28 18.32 11.54
N THR A 21 -15.75 19.53 11.41
CA THR A 21 -14.30 19.75 11.34
C THR A 21 -13.60 19.35 12.64
N GLU A 22 -14.22 19.61 13.78
CA GLU A 22 -13.67 19.24 15.08
C GLU A 22 -13.72 17.73 15.31
N LEU A 23 -14.81 17.07 14.93
CA LEU A 23 -14.92 15.60 14.97
C LEU A 23 -13.89 14.93 14.06
N ARG A 24 -13.66 15.45 12.85
CA ARG A 24 -12.59 14.96 11.96
C ARG A 24 -11.21 15.10 12.56
N LYS A 25 -10.92 16.23 13.23
CA LYS A 25 -9.65 16.46 13.91
C LYS A 25 -9.44 15.47 15.07
N ARG A 26 -10.49 15.18 15.84
CA ARG A 26 -10.45 14.18 16.92
C ARG A 26 -10.24 12.77 16.37
N LEU A 27 -10.89 12.43 15.26
CA LEU A 27 -10.73 11.12 14.60
C LEU A 27 -9.31 10.92 14.09
N LEU A 28 -8.72 11.96 13.48
CA LEU A 28 -7.34 11.91 12.98
C LEU A 28 -6.35 11.69 14.12
N LYS A 29 -6.50 12.44 15.22
CA LYS A 29 -5.67 12.29 16.42
C LYS A 29 -5.81 10.90 17.05
N ALA A 30 -7.03 10.37 17.14
CA ALA A 30 -7.28 9.02 17.66
C ALA A 30 -6.66 7.92 16.78
N ASN A 31 -6.64 8.11 15.45
CA ASN A 31 -5.97 7.18 14.54
C ASN A 31 -4.44 7.24 14.68
N GLU A 32 -3.85 8.42 14.84
CA GLU A 32 -2.41 8.56 15.10
C GLU A 32 -2.02 7.89 16.42
N GLU A 33 -2.81 8.09 17.49
CA GLU A 33 -2.60 7.43 18.78
C GLU A 33 -2.71 5.91 18.67
N LYS A 34 -3.71 5.41 17.92
CA LYS A 34 -3.88 3.97 17.65
C LYS A 34 -2.67 3.37 16.92
N GLU A 35 -2.16 4.04 15.89
CA GLU A 35 -0.98 3.55 15.15
C GLU A 35 0.32 3.66 15.95
N LYS A 36 0.39 4.57 16.93
CA LYS A 36 1.49 4.64 17.89
C LYS A 36 1.42 3.48 18.89
N LEU A 37 0.25 3.27 19.51
CA LEU A 37 0.01 2.18 20.46
C LEU A 37 0.27 0.80 19.84
N LYS A 38 -0.12 0.58 18.57
CA LYS A 38 0.20 -0.66 17.86
C LYS A 38 1.70 -0.92 17.74
N ARG A 39 2.50 0.13 17.48
CA ARG A 39 3.97 -0.01 17.41
C ARG A 39 4.55 -0.36 18.77
N GLU A 40 4.08 0.32 19.81
CA GLU A 40 4.52 0.11 21.19
C GLU A 40 4.19 -1.31 21.68
N ILE A 41 2.97 -1.81 21.41
CA ILE A 41 2.58 -3.20 21.70
C ILE A 41 3.48 -4.19 20.95
N MET A 42 3.79 -3.93 19.68
CA MET A 42 4.64 -4.83 18.90
C MET A 42 6.08 -4.86 19.43
N GLU A 43 6.61 -3.72 19.87
CA GLU A 43 7.93 -3.63 20.51
C GLU A 43 7.94 -4.32 21.89
N GLU A 44 6.89 -4.15 22.68
CA GLU A 44 6.71 -4.83 23.97
C GLU A 44 6.56 -6.34 23.80
N ASP A 45 5.82 -6.81 22.79
CA ASP A 45 5.69 -8.24 22.47
C ASP A 45 7.04 -8.84 22.04
N ILE A 46 7.80 -8.13 21.21
CA ILE A 46 9.17 -8.56 20.83
C ILE A 46 10.06 -8.62 22.07
N ALA A 47 10.01 -7.60 22.93
CA ALA A 47 10.81 -7.56 24.15
C ALA A 47 10.38 -8.66 25.14
N TYR A 48 9.09 -8.92 25.28
CA TYR A 48 8.53 -9.97 26.14
C TYR A 48 8.94 -11.36 25.64
N ILE A 49 8.82 -11.62 24.33
CA ILE A 49 9.26 -12.88 23.72
C ILE A 49 10.77 -13.05 23.90
N ALA A 50 11.55 -11.99 23.68
CA ALA A 50 13.00 -12.01 23.85
C ALA A 50 13.44 -12.20 25.32
N THR A 51 12.71 -11.67 26.30
CA THR A 51 13.14 -11.72 27.71
C THR A 51 12.59 -12.93 28.46
N THR A 52 11.31 -13.28 28.28
CA THR A 52 10.71 -14.42 28.97
C THR A 52 11.16 -15.75 28.36
N LYS A 53 11.19 -15.88 27.03
CA LYS A 53 11.50 -17.17 26.40
C LYS A 53 13.00 -17.50 26.42
N PHE A 54 13.89 -16.52 26.26
CA PHE A 54 15.32 -16.79 26.43
C PHE A 54 15.73 -17.06 27.88
N SER A 55 15.12 -16.39 28.87
CA SER A 55 15.55 -16.54 30.28
C SER A 55 15.00 -17.79 30.94
N GLU A 56 13.81 -18.26 30.57
CA GLU A 56 13.25 -19.52 31.07
C GLU A 56 13.97 -20.76 30.50
N GLU A 57 14.55 -20.65 29.30
CA GLU A 57 15.10 -21.81 28.56
C GLU A 57 16.61 -22.04 28.80
N ILE A 58 17.31 -21.11 29.47
CA ILE A 58 18.72 -21.27 29.89
C ILE A 58 18.85 -22.10 31.19
N ARG A 59 17.75 -22.33 31.93
CA ARG A 59 17.82 -22.93 33.28
C ARG A 59 17.71 -24.46 33.40
N ASP A 60 17.42 -25.21 32.34
CA ASP A 60 17.25 -26.67 32.48
C ASP A 60 17.84 -27.49 31.32
N THR A 61 19.09 -27.92 31.51
CA THR A 61 19.84 -28.76 30.58
C THR A 61 19.56 -30.24 30.84
N THR A 62 18.62 -30.83 30.11
CA THR A 62 18.57 -32.29 29.89
C THR A 62 18.56 -32.62 28.40
N ARG A 63 19.34 -33.64 28.06
CA ARG A 63 19.80 -34.01 26.71
C ARG A 63 18.67 -34.39 25.73
N GLU A 64 17.49 -34.73 26.25
CA GLU A 64 16.28 -35.01 25.45
C GLU A 64 15.62 -33.73 24.92
N LYS A 65 15.67 -32.62 25.67
CA LYS A 65 15.16 -31.32 25.21
C LYS A 65 16.01 -30.68 24.15
N ALA A 66 17.29 -31.06 23.98
CA ALA A 66 18.18 -30.48 22.97
C ALA A 66 17.74 -30.78 21.53
N SER A 67 17.07 -31.92 21.28
CA SER A 67 16.47 -32.22 19.98
C SER A 67 15.21 -31.38 19.74
N GLU A 68 14.33 -31.30 20.74
CA GLU A 68 13.12 -30.46 20.66
C GLU A 68 13.44 -28.96 20.60
N LEU A 69 14.52 -28.52 21.26
CA LEU A 69 15.05 -27.15 21.18
C LEU A 69 15.60 -26.86 19.80
N LYS A 70 16.32 -27.80 19.17
CA LYS A 70 16.77 -27.63 17.79
C LYS A 70 15.59 -27.51 16.83
N ASP A 71 14.56 -28.32 17.00
CA ASP A 71 13.36 -28.26 16.15
C ASP A 71 12.56 -26.95 16.37
N LYS A 72 12.50 -26.45 17.60
CA LYS A 72 11.87 -25.16 17.92
C LYS A 72 12.71 -23.97 17.45
N GLN A 73 14.03 -24.03 17.61
CA GLN A 73 14.98 -23.04 17.08
C GLN A 73 14.90 -22.98 15.57
N GLN A 74 14.82 -24.13 14.90
CA GLN A 74 14.64 -24.19 13.45
C GLN A 74 13.33 -23.54 13.04
N LYS A 75 12.21 -23.83 13.71
CA LYS A 75 10.92 -23.16 13.44
C LYS A 75 10.95 -21.65 13.65
N ILE A 76 11.66 -21.17 14.68
CA ILE A 76 11.83 -19.73 14.92
C ILE A 76 12.68 -19.10 13.80
N LEU A 77 13.75 -19.79 13.39
CA LEU A 77 14.62 -19.35 12.30
C LEU A 77 13.86 -19.31 10.98
N ASP A 78 13.05 -20.33 10.70
CA ASP A 78 12.20 -20.41 9.52
C ASP A 78 11.17 -19.26 9.51
N GLN A 79 10.49 -19.00 10.63
CA GLN A 79 9.58 -17.86 10.76
C GLN A 79 10.30 -16.52 10.59
N LEU A 80 11.50 -16.39 11.14
CA LEU A 80 12.31 -15.19 10.99
C LEU A 80 12.75 -15.00 9.54
N MET A 81 13.13 -16.08 8.84
CA MET A 81 13.45 -16.04 7.41
C MET A 81 12.22 -15.66 6.58
N GLU A 82 11.06 -16.26 6.82
CA GLU A 82 9.80 -15.90 6.15
C GLU A 82 9.48 -14.41 6.33
N THR A 83 9.67 -13.86 7.54
CA THR A 83 9.44 -12.41 7.77
C THR A 83 10.47 -11.53 7.06
N VAL A 84 11.73 -11.95 6.98
CA VAL A 84 12.79 -11.22 6.24
C VAL A 84 12.53 -11.25 4.74
N GLU A 85 12.14 -12.40 4.19
CA GLU A 85 11.76 -12.54 2.79
C GLU A 85 10.55 -11.66 2.46
N ALA A 86 9.50 -11.71 3.29
CA ALA A 86 8.34 -10.85 3.13
C ALA A 86 8.71 -9.36 3.17
N ARG A 87 9.62 -8.96 4.07
CA ARG A 87 10.12 -7.59 4.15
C ARG A 87 10.92 -7.19 2.90
N CYS A 88 11.80 -8.05 2.41
CA CYS A 88 12.59 -7.81 1.19
C CYS A 88 11.68 -7.60 -0.03
N VAL A 89 10.65 -8.44 -0.16
CA VAL A 89 9.63 -8.30 -1.22
C VAL A 89 8.87 -6.98 -1.07
N GLN A 90 8.50 -6.58 0.15
CA GLN A 90 7.83 -5.30 0.40
C GLN A 90 8.71 -4.09 0.05
N GLU A 91 10.00 -4.14 0.40
CA GLU A 91 10.97 -3.09 0.07
C GLU A 91 11.15 -2.99 -1.45
N LEU A 92 11.26 -4.14 -2.15
CA LEU A 92 11.35 -4.19 -3.60
C LEU A 92 10.11 -3.58 -4.27
N ILE A 93 8.91 -3.93 -3.80
CA ILE A 93 7.65 -3.31 -4.25
C ILE A 93 7.67 -1.81 -3.98
N GLY A 94 8.21 -1.39 -2.84
CA GLY A 94 8.44 0.02 -2.50
C GLY A 94 9.26 0.75 -3.57
N TYR A 95 10.42 0.19 -3.96
CA TYR A 95 11.25 0.77 -5.01
C TYR A 95 10.53 0.87 -6.35
N TYR A 96 9.81 -0.18 -6.76
CA TYR A 96 9.02 -0.13 -8.00
C TYR A 96 7.91 0.93 -7.95
N ARG A 97 7.32 1.19 -6.79
CA ARG A 97 6.31 2.24 -6.62
C ARG A 97 6.88 3.65 -6.77
N LEU A 98 8.14 3.86 -6.40
CA LEU A 98 8.81 5.15 -6.62
C LEU A 98 8.84 5.56 -8.10
N SER A 99 8.75 4.62 -9.04
CA SER A 99 8.64 4.89 -10.48
C SER A 99 7.34 5.61 -10.89
N GLY A 100 6.37 5.73 -9.98
CA GLY A 100 5.10 6.40 -10.23
C GLY A 100 4.05 5.53 -10.94
N ARG A 101 4.43 4.34 -11.44
CA ARG A 101 3.50 3.41 -12.08
C ARG A 101 3.85 1.97 -11.74
N THR A 102 2.86 1.21 -11.26
CA THR A 102 3.03 -0.23 -11.02
C THR A 102 1.85 -1.04 -11.56
N THR A 103 2.14 -2.20 -12.15
CA THR A 103 1.14 -3.17 -12.60
C THR A 103 0.91 -4.22 -11.52
N PHE A 104 -0.34 -4.61 -11.29
CA PHE A 104 -0.69 -5.65 -10.32
C PHE A 104 -1.85 -6.50 -10.83
N THR A 105 -2.02 -7.67 -10.24
CA THR A 105 -3.19 -8.53 -10.47
C THR A 105 -4.04 -8.56 -9.20
N PHE A 106 -5.35 -8.43 -9.36
CA PHE A 106 -6.30 -8.48 -8.25
C PHE A 106 -7.54 -9.25 -8.69
N GLN A 107 -7.73 -10.46 -8.16
CA GLN A 107 -8.78 -11.38 -8.60
C GLN A 107 -8.70 -11.59 -10.13
N ASN A 108 -9.78 -11.30 -10.87
CA ASN A 108 -9.83 -11.37 -12.32
C ASN A 108 -9.47 -10.03 -13.01
N TYR A 109 -9.08 -9.02 -12.24
CA TYR A 109 -8.70 -7.73 -12.76
C TYR A 109 -7.19 -7.63 -12.92
N ARG A 110 -6.80 -7.03 -14.03
CA ARG A 110 -5.46 -6.48 -14.20
C ARG A 110 -5.48 -5.02 -13.79
N GLY A 111 -4.61 -4.63 -12.88
CA GLY A 111 -4.57 -3.30 -12.30
C GLY A 111 -3.33 -2.52 -12.71
N ILE A 112 -3.49 -1.22 -12.89
CA ILE A 112 -2.40 -0.25 -12.88
C ILE A 112 -2.63 0.70 -11.72
N ARG A 113 -1.60 0.87 -10.90
CA ARG A 113 -1.53 1.86 -9.84
C ARG A 113 -0.65 2.99 -10.33
N LEU A 114 -1.19 4.20 -10.28
CA LEU A 114 -0.54 5.45 -10.64
C LEU A 114 -0.31 6.23 -9.35
N GLU A 115 0.95 6.51 -9.06
CA GLU A 115 1.34 7.31 -7.90
C GLU A 115 1.77 8.70 -8.36
N THR A 116 1.40 9.70 -7.58
CA THR A 116 1.78 11.10 -7.86
C THR A 116 2.67 11.58 -6.73
N PHE A 117 3.89 11.97 -7.11
CA PHE A 117 4.87 12.57 -6.20
C PHE A 117 4.95 14.06 -6.47
N TYR A 118 4.54 14.87 -5.51
CA TYR A 118 4.58 16.33 -5.61
C TYR A 118 4.91 16.93 -4.24
N ARG A 119 5.71 18.01 -4.22
CA ARG A 119 6.17 18.66 -2.98
C ARG A 119 6.71 17.68 -1.93
N GLN A 120 7.58 16.77 -2.38
CA GLN A 120 8.26 15.80 -1.51
C GLN A 120 7.33 14.80 -0.80
N THR A 121 6.08 14.65 -1.26
CA THR A 121 5.11 13.73 -0.66
C THR A 121 4.37 12.96 -1.75
N TYR A 122 4.10 11.68 -1.47
CA TYR A 122 3.23 10.85 -2.28
C TYR A 122 1.77 11.13 -1.93
N TYR A 123 0.96 11.38 -2.95
CA TYR A 123 -0.49 11.57 -2.82
C TYR A 123 -1.24 10.25 -2.99
N GLU A 124 -2.55 10.30 -2.76
CA GLU A 124 -3.43 9.15 -2.94
C GLU A 124 -3.28 8.56 -4.36
N PRO A 125 -3.01 7.25 -4.48
CA PRO A 125 -2.80 6.62 -5.77
C PRO A 125 -4.11 6.49 -6.55
N TYR A 126 -4.00 6.65 -7.88
CA TYR A 126 -5.07 6.34 -8.79
C TYR A 126 -4.96 4.92 -9.32
N TYR A 127 -6.10 4.27 -9.49
CA TYR A 127 -6.18 2.89 -9.95
C TYR A 127 -6.94 2.82 -11.26
N LEU A 128 -6.41 2.01 -12.18
CA LEU A 128 -7.07 1.60 -13.41
C LEU A 128 -7.21 0.08 -13.37
N LEU A 129 -8.44 -0.43 -13.43
CA LEU A 129 -8.73 -1.85 -13.38
C LEU A 129 -9.32 -2.31 -14.70
N PHE A 130 -8.71 -3.36 -15.25
CA PHE A 130 -9.01 -3.89 -16.55
C PHE A 130 -9.50 -5.34 -16.45
N LEU A 131 -10.46 -5.70 -17.29
CA LEU A 131 -10.92 -7.07 -17.47
C LEU A 131 -10.45 -7.60 -18.82
N PRO A 132 -10.09 -8.89 -18.91
CA PRO A 132 -9.78 -9.50 -20.20
C PRO A 132 -11.02 -9.48 -21.09
N LYS A 133 -10.85 -9.18 -22.38
CA LYS A 133 -11.91 -9.28 -23.39
C LYS A 133 -12.43 -10.72 -23.50
N GLN A 134 -11.53 -11.68 -23.35
CA GLN A 134 -11.84 -13.11 -23.34
C GLN A 134 -11.20 -13.76 -22.10
N PRO A 135 -12.00 -14.25 -21.14
CA PRO A 135 -11.48 -14.78 -19.88
C PRO A 135 -10.75 -16.13 -20.00
N SER A 136 -10.89 -16.83 -21.13
CA SER A 136 -10.30 -18.15 -21.37
C SER A 136 -8.88 -18.13 -21.96
N ILE A 137 -8.35 -16.95 -22.30
CA ILE A 137 -7.02 -16.81 -22.91
C ILE A 137 -6.07 -16.16 -21.90
N HIS A 138 -4.93 -16.82 -21.67
CA HIS A 138 -3.83 -16.22 -20.92
C HIS A 138 -3.06 -15.25 -21.82
N TYR A 139 -3.22 -13.96 -21.57
CA TYR A 139 -2.48 -12.90 -22.25
C TYR A 139 -1.17 -12.59 -21.53
N SER A 140 -0.19 -12.06 -22.29
CA SER A 140 1.08 -11.58 -21.74
C SER A 140 0.84 -10.58 -20.60
N PRO A 141 1.68 -10.59 -19.55
CA PRO A 141 1.59 -9.63 -18.48
C PRO A 141 1.81 -8.16 -18.91
N TYR A 142 2.33 -7.93 -20.10
CA TYR A 142 2.64 -6.59 -20.58
C TYR A 142 1.70 -6.14 -21.70
N ASP A 143 0.82 -7.03 -22.16
CA ASP A 143 -0.14 -6.74 -23.21
C ASP A 143 -1.50 -6.33 -22.63
N PHE A 144 -1.84 -5.05 -22.75
CA PHE A 144 -3.14 -4.50 -22.38
C PHE A 144 -4.13 -4.39 -23.57
N THR A 145 -3.73 -4.74 -24.79
CA THR A 145 -4.57 -4.61 -26.00
C THR A 145 -5.82 -5.49 -25.93
N ASN A 146 -5.67 -6.64 -25.26
CA ASN A 146 -6.72 -7.63 -25.06
C ASN A 146 -7.56 -7.40 -23.79
N TYR A 147 -7.40 -6.24 -23.16
CA TYR A 147 -8.12 -5.86 -21.96
C TYR A 147 -9.07 -4.67 -22.20
N ILE A 148 -10.12 -4.56 -21.39
CA ILE A 148 -11.08 -3.45 -21.37
C ILE A 148 -11.00 -2.77 -20.01
N LEU A 149 -10.90 -1.44 -19.99
CA LEU A 149 -11.00 -0.66 -18.75
C LEU A 149 -12.39 -0.82 -18.14
N SER A 150 -12.46 -1.43 -16.95
CA SER A 150 -13.69 -1.70 -16.24
C SER A 150 -13.98 -0.65 -15.16
N LYS A 151 -12.96 -0.31 -14.35
CA LYS A 151 -13.09 0.66 -13.26
C LYS A 151 -11.87 1.56 -13.20
N ASN A 152 -12.06 2.79 -12.72
CA ASN A 152 -10.96 3.72 -12.47
C ASN A 152 -11.29 4.65 -11.29
N THR A 153 -10.25 5.21 -10.68
CA THR A 153 -10.38 6.25 -9.65
C THR A 153 -9.89 7.62 -10.11
N LEU A 154 -9.63 7.79 -11.41
CA LEU A 154 -9.16 9.07 -11.94
C LEU A 154 -10.28 10.13 -11.88
N PRO A 155 -9.94 11.40 -11.60
CA PRO A 155 -10.90 12.50 -11.68
C PRO A 155 -11.52 12.65 -13.07
N ASN A 156 -12.80 13.05 -13.13
CA ASN A 156 -13.59 13.15 -14.37
C ASN A 156 -13.02 14.12 -15.42
N PHE A 157 -12.19 15.08 -15.02
CA PHE A 157 -11.55 16.01 -15.95
C PHE A 157 -10.41 15.37 -16.76
N ILE A 158 -9.95 14.19 -16.35
CA ILE A 158 -8.89 13.45 -17.03
C ILE A 158 -9.52 12.63 -18.16
N PRO A 159 -9.15 12.85 -19.43
CA PRO A 159 -9.76 12.17 -20.56
C PRO A 159 -9.28 10.71 -20.66
N LEU A 160 -10.02 9.79 -20.04
CA LEU A 160 -9.69 8.36 -19.99
C LEU A 160 -9.47 7.74 -21.37
N LYS A 161 -10.31 8.06 -22.36
CA LYS A 161 -10.19 7.50 -23.73
C LYS A 161 -8.86 7.86 -24.39
N LYS A 162 -8.35 9.06 -24.08
CA LYS A 162 -7.06 9.53 -24.61
C LYS A 162 -5.92 8.76 -23.94
N ILE A 163 -5.97 8.64 -22.61
CA ILE A 163 -4.97 7.89 -21.83
C ILE A 163 -4.95 6.41 -22.22
N THR A 164 -6.10 5.76 -22.39
CA THR A 164 -6.15 4.35 -22.78
C THR A 164 -5.54 4.08 -24.15
N ASN A 165 -5.53 5.09 -25.03
CA ASN A 165 -4.99 4.95 -26.39
C ASN A 165 -3.53 5.42 -26.48
N GLU A 166 -3.13 6.44 -25.70
CA GLU A 166 -1.79 7.06 -25.75
C GLU A 166 -0.80 6.50 -24.72
N LEU A 167 -1.28 5.99 -23.58
CA LEU A 167 -0.43 5.49 -22.49
C LEU A 167 -0.27 3.96 -22.50
N PHE A 168 -1.06 3.29 -23.35
CA PHE A 168 -0.99 1.86 -23.64
C PHE A 168 -0.62 1.56 -25.10
N PRO A 169 0.26 2.31 -25.79
CA PRO A 169 0.81 1.78 -27.03
C PRO A 169 1.71 0.60 -26.64
N TRP A 170 1.29 -0.58 -27.06
CA TRP A 170 2.08 -1.68 -27.60
C TRP A 170 3.57 -1.71 -27.18
N ASP A 171 3.91 -2.77 -26.44
CA ASP A 171 5.26 -3.12 -25.96
C ASP A 171 5.90 -2.18 -24.95
N MET A 172 5.65 -2.51 -23.68
CA MET A 172 6.55 -2.16 -22.57
C MET A 172 7.98 -2.69 -22.79
N ASP A 173 8.17 -3.64 -23.72
CA ASP A 173 9.46 -4.18 -24.13
C ASP A 173 10.30 -3.16 -24.93
N LEU A 174 9.69 -2.24 -25.69
CA LEU A 174 10.43 -1.21 -26.44
C LEU A 174 11.18 -0.23 -25.53
N MET A 175 10.65 0.09 -24.34
CA MET A 175 11.36 0.96 -23.39
C MET A 175 12.54 0.25 -22.71
N LEU A 176 12.48 -1.08 -22.52
CA LEU A 176 13.58 -1.86 -21.94
C LEU A 176 14.66 -2.20 -22.98
N GLU A 177 14.28 -2.35 -24.25
CA GLU A 177 15.24 -2.53 -25.35
C GLU A 177 16.02 -1.24 -25.68
N GLU A 178 15.39 -0.05 -25.59
CA GLU A 178 16.12 1.21 -25.80
C GLU A 178 17.15 1.51 -24.70
N GLU A 179 16.90 1.13 -23.44
CA GLU A 179 17.90 1.27 -22.36
C GLU A 179 19.12 0.35 -22.54
N ASN A 180 18.95 -0.82 -23.14
CA ASN A 180 20.06 -1.72 -23.45
C ASN A 180 20.85 -1.26 -24.69
N ASN A 181 20.18 -0.64 -25.67
CA ASN A 181 20.84 -0.10 -26.87
C ASN A 181 21.60 1.21 -26.62
N MET A 182 21.34 1.94 -25.52
CA MET A 182 22.14 3.11 -25.12
C MET A 182 23.42 2.77 -24.33
N LYS A 183 23.69 1.49 -24.04
CA LYS A 183 24.90 1.03 -23.35
C LYS A 183 25.98 0.46 -24.27
N HIS A 184 25.88 0.67 -25.58
CA HIS A 184 26.90 0.32 -26.57
C HIS A 184 27.35 1.53 -27.39
#